data_AF-A0A4C1XC24-F1
#
_entry.id   AF-A0A4C1XC24-F1
#
_cell.length_a   1.000
_cell.length_b   1.000
_cell.length_c   1.000
_cell.angle_alpha   90.00
_cell.angle_beta   90.00
_cell.angle_gamma   90.00
#
_symmetry.space_group_name_H-M   'P 1'
#
loop_
_entity.id
_entity.type
_entity.pdbx_description
1 polymer ?
#
loop_
_entity_poly.entity_id
_entity_poly.type
_entity_poly.pdbx_seq_one_letter_code
_entity_poly.pdbx_strand_id
1 'polypeptide(L)'
;MDSTQGGSGQQNVMKLEGSRNWNVWKFQTSVLLRGQGLYKIVDGTTVKPEDDTQRSTWETQDARAQTLIVTRMTEEVMLHIISCDTAAAMWRNY
;
A
#
# COMPACT_ATOMS: atom_id res chain seq x y z
N MET A 1 38.07 16.86 -6.60
CA MET A 1 37.59 15.51 -6.25
C MET A 1 36.23 15.71 -5.61
N ASP A 2 35.19 15.68 -6.43
CA ASP A 2 33.80 15.86 -6.00
C ASP A 2 33.32 14.53 -5.39
N SER A 3 32.89 14.58 -4.13
CA SER A 3 32.31 13.45 -3.41
C SER A 3 30.84 13.74 -3.20
N THR A 4 30.02 13.46 -4.21
CA THR A 4 28.57 13.44 -4.07
C THR A 4 28.19 12.23 -3.20
N GLN A 5 28.07 12.44 -1.89
CA GLN A 5 27.31 11.52 -1.04
C GLN A 5 25.82 11.74 -1.31
N GLY A 6 25.29 11.01 -2.28
CA GLY A 6 23.85 10.80 -2.43
C GLY A 6 23.35 9.87 -1.32
N GLY A 7 23.33 10.37 -0.08
CA GLY A 7 22.62 9.71 1.01
C GLY A 7 21.13 9.77 0.70
N SER A 8 20.57 8.69 0.16
CA SER A 8 19.11 8.50 0.21
C SER A 8 18.76 8.39 1.68
N GLY A 9 18.35 9.52 2.28
CA GLY A 9 17.86 9.56 3.64
C GLY A 9 16.78 8.50 3.75
N GLN A 10 17.07 7.44 4.49
CA GLN A 10 16.12 6.37 4.77
C GLN A 10 15.03 7.02 5.61
N GLN A 11 14.01 7.57 4.94
CA GLN A 11 12.88 8.17 5.63
C GLN A 11 12.31 7.08 6.52
N ASN A 12 12.27 7.32 7.84
CA ASN A 12 11.76 6.34 8.78
C ASN A 12 10.25 6.19 8.56
N VAL A 13 9.86 5.28 7.68
CA VAL A 13 8.46 5.02 7.35
C VAL A 13 7.85 4.26 8.51
N MET A 14 6.86 4.86 9.18
CA MET A 14 6.10 4.20 10.24
C MET A 14 5.52 2.87 9.74
N LYS A 15 5.93 1.78 10.39
CA LYS A 15 5.40 0.44 10.13
C LYS A 15 4.21 0.14 11.03
N LEU A 16 3.23 -0.57 10.52
CA LEU A 16 2.13 -1.12 11.32
C LEU A 16 2.66 -2.28 12.18
N GLU A 17 2.40 -2.22 13.48
CA GLU A 17 2.92 -3.16 14.49
C GLU A 17 1.81 -3.82 15.32
N GLY A 18 0.59 -3.91 14.78
CA GLY A 18 -0.58 -4.36 15.55
C GLY A 18 -1.60 -3.24 15.78
N SER A 19 -2.48 -3.45 16.76
CA SER A 19 -3.55 -2.51 17.11
C SER A 19 -3.03 -1.19 17.71
N ARG A 20 -1.83 -1.22 18.33
CA ARG A 20 -1.23 -0.10 19.06
C ARG A 20 -1.11 1.19 18.24
N ASN A 21 -0.74 1.06 16.97
CA ASN A 21 -0.52 2.20 16.08
C ASN A 21 -1.44 2.19 14.84
N TRP A 22 -2.47 1.34 14.84
CA TRP A 22 -3.38 1.17 13.71
C TRP A 22 -3.99 2.49 13.22
N ASN A 23 -4.56 3.30 14.13
CA ASN A 23 -5.24 4.54 13.74
C ASN A 23 -4.30 5.53 13.04
N VAL A 24 -3.07 5.69 13.55
CA VAL A 24 -2.07 6.60 12.97
C VAL A 24 -1.57 6.05 11.62
N TRP A 25 -1.27 4.75 11.57
CA TRP A 25 -0.87 4.10 10.34
C TRP A 25 -1.96 4.21 9.26
N LYS A 26 -3.22 3.91 9.60
CA LYS A 26 -4.37 3.97 8.69
C LYS A 26 -4.53 5.37 8.13
N PHE A 27 -4.42 6.40 8.97
CA PHE A 27 -4.49 7.79 8.54
C PHE A 27 -3.37 8.13 7.54
N GLN A 28 -2.10 7.87 7.90
CA GLN A 28 -0.96 8.19 7.05
C GLN A 28 -0.99 7.43 5.72
N THR A 29 -1.28 6.13 5.75
CA THR A 29 -1.36 5.30 4.54
C THR A 29 -2.54 5.72 3.66
N SER A 30 -3.68 6.10 4.26
CA SER A 30 -4.82 6.63 3.50
C SER A 30 -4.49 7.95 2.79
N VAL A 31 -3.79 8.88 3.47
CA VAL A 31 -3.35 10.15 2.86
C VAL A 31 -2.38 9.88 1.71
N LEU A 32 -1.42 8.97 1.88
CA LEU A 32 -0.49 8.58 0.83
C LEU A 32 -1.21 7.98 -0.38
N LEU A 33 -2.12 7.03 -0.17
CA LEU A 33 -2.89 6.40 -1.24
C LEU A 33 -3.76 7.40 -1.99
N ARG A 34 -4.38 8.37 -1.29
CA ARG A 34 -5.12 9.47 -1.93
C ARG A 34 -4.21 10.35 -2.75
N GLY A 35 -3.04 10.72 -2.24
CA GLY A 35 -2.04 11.50 -2.97
C GLY A 35 -1.54 10.82 -4.24
N GLN A 36 -1.59 9.48 -4.30
CA GLN A 36 -1.27 8.70 -5.50
C GLN A 36 -2.49 8.33 -6.37
N GLY A 37 -3.70 8.72 -5.99
CA GLY A 37 -4.93 8.37 -6.71
C GLY A 37 -5.34 6.90 -6.57
N LEU A 38 -4.79 6.16 -5.61
CA LEU A 38 -4.98 4.72 -5.43
C LEU A 38 -6.02 4.37 -4.36
N TYR A 39 -6.55 5.35 -3.62
CA TYR A 39 -7.44 5.07 -2.49
C TYR A 39 -8.71 4.29 -2.89
N LYS A 40 -9.27 4.61 -4.07
CA LYS A 40 -10.46 3.92 -4.61
C LYS A 40 -10.22 2.45 -4.97
N ILE A 41 -8.95 2.06 -5.16
CA ILE A 41 -8.58 0.66 -5.38
C ILE A 41 -8.60 -0.08 -4.04
N VAL A 42 -7.99 0.48 -3.00
CA VAL A 42 -7.91 -0.18 -1.68
C VAL A 42 -9.24 -0.21 -0.93
N ASP A 43 -10.10 0.80 -1.12
CA ASP A 43 -11.43 0.79 -0.48
C ASP A 43 -12.45 -0.07 -1.26
N GLY A 44 -12.06 -0.57 -2.43
CA GLY A 44 -12.89 -1.43 -3.28
C GLY A 44 -13.94 -0.68 -4.11
N THR A 45 -13.93 0.66 -4.13
CA THR A 45 -14.81 1.47 -4.98
C THR A 45 -14.59 1.17 -6.46
N THR A 46 -13.33 1.06 -6.88
CA THR A 46 -12.96 0.66 -8.24
C THR A 46 -12.73 -0.86 -8.28
N VAL A 47 -13.71 -1.58 -8.81
CA VAL A 47 -13.66 -3.04 -8.97
C VAL A 47 -12.83 -3.45 -10.19
N LYS A 48 -12.27 -4.67 -10.15
CA LYS A 48 -11.53 -5.24 -11.28
C LYS A 48 -12.46 -5.36 -12.50
N PRO A 49 -12.14 -4.72 -13.63
CA PRO A 49 -13.00 -4.72 -14.80
C PRO A 49 -12.85 -6.01 -15.63
N GLU A 50 -13.89 -6.32 -16.41
CA GLU A 50 -13.90 -7.45 -17.34
C GLU A 50 -13.18 -7.11 -18.65
N ASP A 51 -13.18 -5.86 -19.09
CA ASP A 51 -12.43 -5.42 -20.28
C ASP A 51 -10.92 -5.56 -20.07
N ASP A 52 -10.22 -6.22 -20.99
CA ASP A 52 -8.80 -6.56 -20.82
C ASP A 52 -7.89 -5.31 -20.75
N THR A 53 -8.22 -4.25 -21.48
CA THR A 53 -7.40 -3.01 -21.49
C THR A 53 -7.55 -2.27 -20.17
N GLN A 54 -8.78 -2.13 -19.69
CA GLN A 54 -9.05 -1.54 -18.37
C GLN A 54 -8.53 -2.43 -17.25
N ARG A 55 -8.54 -3.76 -17.42
CA ARG A 55 -8.04 -4.73 -16.43
C ARG A 55 -6.55 -4.57 -16.22
N SER A 56 -5.76 -4.48 -17.29
CA SER A 56 -4.32 -4.25 -17.18
C SER A 56 -3.98 -2.95 -16.42
N THR A 57 -4.75 -1.89 -16.68
CA THR A 57 -4.61 -0.61 -15.95
C THR A 57 -4.96 -0.77 -14.48
N TRP A 58 -6.07 -1.47 -14.18
CA TRP A 58 -6.50 -1.74 -12.81
C TRP A 58 -5.46 -2.58 -12.05
N GLU A 59 -4.94 -3.65 -12.67
CA GLU A 59 -3.94 -4.54 -12.07
C GLU A 59 -2.64 -3.80 -11.75
N THR A 60 -2.24 -2.85 -12.60
CA THR A 60 -1.10 -1.97 -12.33
C THR A 60 -1.34 -1.07 -11.11
N GLN A 61 -2.55 -0.51 -10.98
CA GLN A 61 -2.90 0.33 -9.84
C GLN A 61 -3.01 -0.49 -8.54
N ASP A 62 -3.59 -1.69 -8.62
CA ASP A 62 -3.70 -2.62 -7.50
C ASP A 62 -2.32 -3.07 -7.01
N ALA A 63 -1.43 -3.49 -7.90
CA ALA A 63 -0.05 -3.85 -7.53
C ALA A 63 0.71 -2.69 -6.86
N ARG A 64 0.53 -1.46 -7.34
CA ARG A 64 1.10 -0.26 -6.69
C ARG A 64 0.51 -0.04 -5.30
N ALA A 65 -0.79 -0.22 -5.13
CA ALA A 65 -1.44 -0.10 -3.82
C ALA A 65 -0.98 -1.19 -2.84
N GLN A 66 -0.89 -2.45 -3.28
CA GLN A 66 -0.32 -3.55 -2.50
C GLN A 66 1.09 -3.23 -2.02
N THR A 67 1.95 -2.72 -2.92
CA THR A 67 3.33 -2.31 -2.58
C THR A 67 3.35 -1.26 -1.47
N LEU A 68 2.48 -0.24 -1.54
CA LEU A 68 2.41 0.80 -0.51
C LEU A 68 1.93 0.27 0.86
N ILE A 69 1.03 -0.71 0.87
CA ILE A 69 0.55 -1.36 2.09
C ILE A 69 1.67 -2.20 2.71
N VAL A 70 2.22 -3.15 1.94
CA VAL A 70 3.23 -4.12 2.42
C VAL A 70 4.50 -3.41 2.88
N THR A 71 5.00 -2.41 2.13
CA THR A 71 6.20 -1.64 2.53
C THR A 71 5.97 -0.80 3.79
N ARG A 72 4.74 -0.70 4.30
CA ARG A 72 4.39 -0.02 5.54
C ARG A 72 3.95 -0.97 6.65
N MET A 73 4.14 -2.27 6.52
CA MET A 73 3.85 -3.26 7.56
C MET A 73 5.15 -3.89 8.10
N THR A 74 5.10 -4.41 9.33
CA THR A 74 6.08 -5.40 9.81
C THR A 74 5.78 -6.76 9.22
N GLU A 75 6.78 -7.65 9.20
CA GLU A 75 6.61 -9.02 8.70
C GLU A 75 5.54 -9.80 9.47
N GLU A 76 5.49 -9.64 10.79
CA GLU A 76 4.47 -10.28 11.65
C GLU A 76 3.05 -9.89 11.22
N VAL A 77 2.83 -8.60 10.94
CA VAL A 77 1.54 -8.09 10.49
C VAL A 77 1.21 -8.57 9.07
N MET A 78 2.21 -8.72 8.19
CA MET A 78 2.01 -9.22 6.82
C MET A 78 1.43 -10.64 6.80
N LEU A 79 1.68 -11.46 7.82
CA LEU A 79 1.14 -12.82 7.91
C LEU A 79 -0.40 -12.85 7.86
N HIS A 80 -1.07 -11.79 8.32
CA HIS A 80 -2.55 -11.68 8.26
C HIS A 80 -3.09 -11.44 6.85
N ILE A 81 -2.27 -10.92 5.94
CA ILE A 81 -2.68 -10.53 4.59
C ILE A 81 -1.96 -11.30 3.48
N ILE A 82 -1.08 -12.24 3.82
CA ILE A 82 -0.21 -12.94 2.86
C ILE A 82 -0.99 -13.74 1.80
N SER A 83 -2.22 -14.15 2.11
CA SER A 83 -3.12 -14.86 1.19
C SER A 83 -4.10 -13.92 0.46
N CYS A 84 -3.95 -12.61 0.57
CA CYS A 84 -4.82 -11.65 -0.11
C CYS A 84 -4.27 -11.34 -1.51
N ASP A 85 -5.09 -11.55 -2.54
CA ASP A 85 -4.69 -11.32 -3.93
C ASP A 85 -4.86 -9.88 -4.42
N THR A 86 -5.56 -9.03 -3.64
CA THR A 86 -5.86 -7.64 -4.01
C THR A 86 -5.56 -6.68 -2.87
N ALA A 87 -5.22 -5.44 -3.20
CA ALA A 87 -5.01 -4.40 -2.20
C ALA A 87 -6.28 -4.13 -1.37
N ALA A 88 -7.46 -4.30 -1.99
CA ALA A 88 -8.74 -4.19 -1.29
C ALA A 88 -8.93 -5.28 -0.22
N ALA A 89 -8.54 -6.52 -0.53
CA ALA A 89 -8.57 -7.60 0.45
C ALA A 89 -7.56 -7.36 1.59
N MET A 90 -6.33 -6.95 1.26
CA MET A 90 -5.32 -6.57 2.25
C MET A 90 -5.82 -5.46 3.19
N TRP A 91 -6.52 -4.44 2.64
CA TRP A 91 -7.01 -3.29 3.38
C TRP A 91 -8.20 -3.58 4.30
N ARG A 92 -8.98 -4.63 3.99
CA ARG A 92 -10.18 -5.06 4.74
C ARG A 92 -9.84 -6.08 5.83
N ASN A 93 -8.87 -6.96 5.57
CA ASN A 93 -8.48 -8.02 6.49
C ASN A 93 -7.56 -7.55 7.63
N TYR A 94 -7.40 -6.22 7.77
CA TYR A 94 -6.76 -5.56 8.90
C TYR A 94 -7.58 -4.32 9.28
#